data_AF-A0A2S6RRL4-F1
#
_entry.id   AF-A0A2S6RRL4-F1
#
_cell.length_a   1.000
_cell.length_b   1.000
_cell.length_c   1.000
_cell.angle_alpha   90.00
_cell.angle_beta   90.00
_cell.angle_gamma   90.00
#
_symmetry.space_group_name_H-M   'P 1'
#
loop_
_entity.id
_entity.type
_entity.pdbx_description
1 polymer ?
#
loop_
_entity_poly.entity_id
_entity_poly.type
_entity_poly.pdbx_seq_one_letter_code
_entity_poly.pdbx_strand_id
1 'polypeptide(L)'
;MLMSRDKKIFYLVGQENINKNPLPPFDKIICEFLNDLSNKIDKFKEILKYPDLKSFSFWCRKANIAKYKKEFEDGKVRMGLGLAFHITPSNVPTNFAYSFVFGLLAGNANIVRVPSTDHPQVEIICKTIKNLLNIKKYSKIKKMNAFIKYEKNDEITKKFSSICDARIIWGGDTSIREIRQFPIPERSIEINFADKYSFCILNSNSLEKIKKKELKNLAEKFFNDAYLLDQNACSSPHLIVWLGKS
;
A
#
# COMPACT_ATOMS: atom_id res chain seq x y z
N MET A 1 0.70 8.87 38.92
CA MET A 1 -0.24 7.97 38.25
C MET A 1 -1.05 8.81 37.26
N LEU A 2 -0.49 9.04 36.06
CA LEU A 2 -1.13 9.88 35.04
C LEU A 2 -2.05 9.00 34.18
N MET A 3 -3.30 9.45 34.10
CA MET A 3 -4.43 8.75 33.53
C MET A 3 -4.22 8.39 32.05
N SER A 4 -4.74 7.22 31.67
CA SER A 4 -4.72 6.67 30.33
C SER A 4 -5.28 7.65 29.31
N ARG A 5 -4.45 8.09 28.36
CA ARG A 5 -4.97 8.57 27.07
C ARG A 5 -5.68 7.39 26.41
N ASP A 6 -6.95 7.56 26.07
CA ASP A 6 -7.84 6.54 25.53
C ASP A 6 -7.13 5.64 24.51
N LYS A 7 -6.94 4.36 24.88
CA LYS A 7 -6.31 3.31 24.06
C LYS A 7 -7.26 2.83 22.95
N LYS A 8 -7.91 3.75 22.23
CA LYS A 8 -8.99 3.39 21.31
C LYS A 8 -8.43 3.01 19.95
N ILE A 9 -8.43 1.71 19.68
CA ILE A 9 -8.19 1.15 18.35
C ILE A 9 -9.54 1.02 17.66
N PHE A 10 -9.70 1.67 16.51
CA PHE A 10 -10.90 1.55 15.68
C PHE A 10 -10.68 0.49 14.60
N TYR A 11 -11.50 -0.54 14.59
CA TYR A 11 -11.50 -1.57 13.54
C TYR A 11 -12.43 -1.17 12.40
N LEU A 12 -11.87 -0.67 11.31
CA LEU A 12 -12.62 -0.27 10.12
C LEU A 12 -13.06 -1.50 9.30
N VAL A 13 -12.19 -2.51 9.26
CA VAL A 13 -12.39 -3.79 8.57
C VAL A 13 -11.84 -4.91 9.44
N GLY A 14 -12.49 -6.07 9.41
CA GLY A 14 -12.02 -7.26 10.12
C GLY A 14 -12.41 -7.25 11.60
N GLN A 15 -11.59 -7.91 12.42
CA GLN A 15 -11.81 -8.12 13.85
C GLN A 15 -10.46 -8.17 14.58
N GLU A 16 -10.48 -8.01 15.91
CA GLU A 16 -9.26 -8.04 16.74
C GLU A 16 -8.50 -9.37 16.68
N ASN A 17 -9.23 -10.48 16.72
CA ASN A 17 -8.65 -11.81 16.68
C ASN A 17 -8.38 -12.25 15.23
N ILE A 18 -7.12 -12.12 14.82
CA ILE A 18 -6.62 -12.50 13.51
C ILE A 18 -6.09 -13.94 13.50
N ASN A 19 -6.58 -14.73 12.55
CA ASN A 19 -6.03 -16.03 12.24
C ASN A 19 -4.73 -15.86 11.43
N LYS A 20 -3.61 -16.33 11.98
CA LYS A 20 -2.27 -16.20 11.39
C LYS A 20 -1.88 -17.36 10.46
N ASN A 21 -2.83 -18.20 10.04
CA ASN A 21 -2.55 -19.33 9.15
C ASN A 21 -2.15 -18.84 7.76
N PRO A 22 -0.87 -19.01 7.37
CA PRO A 22 -0.40 -18.49 6.09
C PRO A 22 -1.00 -19.26 4.92
N LEU A 23 -0.99 -18.61 3.77
CA LEU A 23 -1.37 -19.15 2.48
C LEU A 23 -0.13 -19.24 1.57
N PRO A 24 -0.16 -20.08 0.53
CA PRO A 24 0.82 -19.98 -0.54
C PRO A 24 0.69 -18.62 -1.24
N PRO A 25 1.79 -18.04 -1.75
CA PRO A 25 1.72 -16.83 -2.56
C PRO A 25 0.75 -17.01 -3.74
N PHE A 26 -0.02 -15.96 -4.04
CA PHE A 26 -1.02 -15.96 -5.11
C PHE A 26 -2.05 -17.10 -4.99
N ASP A 27 -2.45 -17.44 -3.75
CA ASP A 27 -3.55 -18.36 -3.49
C ASP A 27 -4.79 -17.96 -4.32
N LYS A 28 -5.49 -18.96 -4.85
CA LYS A 28 -6.64 -18.77 -5.73
C LYS A 28 -7.69 -17.86 -5.10
N ILE A 29 -8.01 -18.01 -3.81
CA ILE A 29 -9.05 -17.20 -3.17
C ILE A 29 -8.63 -15.73 -3.04
N ILE A 30 -7.33 -15.48 -2.86
CA ILE A 30 -6.76 -14.13 -2.82
C ILE A 30 -6.85 -13.48 -4.20
N CYS A 31 -6.43 -14.17 -5.26
CA CYS A 31 -6.52 -13.63 -6.62
C CYS A 31 -7.98 -13.33 -7.03
N GLU A 32 -8.93 -14.18 -6.65
CA GLU A 32 -10.36 -13.95 -6.87
C GLU A 32 -10.87 -12.72 -6.09
N PHE A 33 -10.47 -12.59 -4.83
CA PHE A 33 -10.81 -11.44 -3.99
C PHE A 33 -10.32 -10.12 -4.60
N LEU A 34 -9.07 -10.08 -5.07
CA LEU A 34 -8.49 -8.87 -5.69
C LEU A 34 -9.18 -8.51 -7.01
N ASN A 35 -9.58 -9.51 -7.80
CA ASN A 35 -10.36 -9.26 -9.01
C ASN A 35 -11.75 -8.68 -8.68
N ASP A 36 -12.43 -9.20 -7.66
CA ASP A 36 -13.72 -8.65 -7.22
C ASP A 36 -13.57 -7.25 -6.62
N LEU A 37 -12.49 -6.99 -5.88
CA LEU A 37 -12.14 -5.67 -5.35
C LEU A 37 -11.91 -4.67 -6.49
N SER A 38 -11.09 -5.04 -7.48
CA SER A 38 -10.87 -4.28 -8.71
C SER A 38 -12.22 -3.92 -9.35
N ASN A 39 -13.05 -4.91 -9.64
CA ASN A 39 -14.34 -4.70 -10.33
C ASN A 39 -15.31 -3.83 -9.52
N LYS A 40 -15.31 -3.95 -8.19
CA LYS A 40 -16.23 -3.18 -7.33
C LYS A 40 -15.78 -1.73 -7.19
N ILE A 41 -14.48 -1.49 -7.04
CA ILE A 41 -13.93 -0.13 -7.03
C ILE A 41 -14.15 0.52 -8.40
N ASP A 42 -13.86 -0.20 -9.50
CA ASP A 42 -13.96 0.36 -10.85
C ASP A 42 -15.36 0.88 -11.22
N LYS A 43 -16.40 0.27 -10.63
CA LYS A 43 -17.81 0.64 -10.79
C LYS A 43 -18.28 1.77 -9.86
N PHE A 44 -17.38 2.35 -9.07
CA PHE A 44 -17.72 3.48 -8.20
C PHE A 44 -18.06 4.70 -9.05
N LYS A 45 -19.26 5.27 -8.83
CA LYS A 45 -19.85 6.33 -9.68
C LYS A 45 -18.95 7.53 -9.89
N GLU A 46 -18.14 7.88 -8.89
CA GLU A 46 -17.26 9.05 -8.91
C GLU A 46 -15.77 8.70 -9.04
N ILE A 47 -15.43 7.50 -9.53
CA ILE A 47 -14.03 7.06 -9.62
C ILE A 47 -13.14 8.00 -10.43
N LEU A 48 -13.70 8.71 -11.41
CA LEU A 48 -12.96 9.68 -12.21
C LEU A 48 -12.48 10.89 -11.40
N LYS A 49 -13.08 11.17 -10.23
CA LYS A 49 -12.61 12.19 -9.30
C LYS A 49 -11.40 11.74 -8.47
N TYR A 50 -11.09 10.44 -8.48
CA TYR A 50 -10.05 9.82 -7.66
C TYR A 50 -9.09 8.99 -8.56
N PRO A 51 -8.15 9.65 -9.28
CA PRO A 51 -7.23 8.96 -10.20
C PRO A 51 -6.37 7.88 -9.53
N ASP A 52 -6.01 8.10 -8.26
CA ASP A 52 -5.30 7.15 -7.40
C ASP A 52 -6.13 5.88 -7.13
N LEU A 53 -7.43 6.04 -6.88
CA LEU A 53 -8.37 4.92 -6.72
C LEU A 53 -8.57 4.15 -8.04
N LYS A 54 -8.65 4.85 -9.18
CA LYS A 54 -8.70 4.23 -10.52
C LYS A 54 -7.43 3.44 -10.82
N SER A 55 -6.27 3.98 -10.45
CA SER A 55 -4.99 3.30 -10.61
C SER A 55 -4.93 2.05 -9.74
N PHE A 56 -5.41 2.13 -8.49
CA PHE A 56 -5.51 0.99 -7.59
C PHE A 56 -6.46 -0.11 -8.11
N SER A 57 -7.65 0.25 -8.62
CA SER A 57 -8.57 -0.73 -9.22
C SER A 57 -7.92 -1.43 -10.41
N PHE A 58 -7.31 -0.68 -11.31
CA PHE A 58 -6.62 -1.22 -12.47
C PHE A 58 -5.46 -2.13 -12.09
N TRP A 59 -4.69 -1.80 -11.05
CA TRP A 59 -3.59 -2.65 -10.57
C TRP A 59 -4.10 -3.99 -10.01
N CYS A 60 -5.23 -4.00 -9.31
CA CYS A 60 -5.80 -5.21 -8.73
C CYS A 60 -6.47 -6.16 -9.74
N ARG A 61 -6.62 -5.76 -11.01
CA ARG A 61 -7.31 -6.56 -12.03
C ARG A 61 -6.65 -7.93 -12.26
N LYS A 62 -7.46 -8.95 -12.54
CA LYS A 62 -6.99 -10.33 -12.80
C LYS A 62 -5.81 -10.42 -13.76
N ALA A 63 -5.85 -9.67 -14.86
CA ALA A 63 -4.77 -9.70 -15.86
C ALA A 63 -3.42 -9.21 -15.30
N ASN A 64 -3.43 -8.19 -14.44
CA ASN A 64 -2.20 -7.67 -13.83
C ASN A 64 -1.68 -8.61 -12.74
N ILE A 65 -2.56 -9.14 -11.88
CA ILE A 65 -2.19 -10.11 -10.84
C ILE A 65 -1.65 -11.40 -11.46
N ALA A 66 -2.24 -11.87 -12.56
CA ALA A 66 -1.77 -13.06 -13.28
C ALA A 66 -0.35 -12.87 -13.87
N LYS A 67 0.03 -11.65 -14.25
CA LYS A 67 1.39 -11.35 -14.72
C LYS A 67 2.41 -11.63 -13.61
N TYR A 68 2.19 -11.07 -12.42
CA TYR A 68 3.10 -11.29 -11.28
C TYR A 68 3.08 -12.74 -10.80
N LYS A 69 1.91 -13.39 -10.81
CA LYS A 69 1.80 -14.80 -10.40
C LYS A 69 2.77 -15.72 -11.15
N LYS A 70 2.96 -15.50 -12.46
CA LYS A 70 3.88 -16.30 -13.29
C LYS A 70 5.32 -16.28 -12.77
N GLU A 71 5.74 -15.18 -12.14
CA GLU A 71 7.09 -15.05 -11.56
C GLU A 71 7.30 -15.95 -10.33
N PHE A 72 6.20 -16.47 -9.74
CA PHE A 72 6.21 -17.35 -8.58
C PHE A 72 5.97 -18.83 -8.95
N GLU A 73 5.76 -19.13 -10.23
CA GLU A 73 5.63 -20.49 -10.79
C GLU A 73 7.00 -21.08 -11.15
N ASP A 74 8.02 -20.81 -10.33
CA ASP A 74 9.42 -21.20 -10.54
C ASP A 74 9.79 -22.54 -9.88
N GLY A 75 8.80 -23.31 -9.43
CA GLY A 75 8.97 -24.61 -8.77
C GLY A 75 9.40 -24.53 -7.29
N LYS A 76 9.64 -23.33 -6.73
CA LYS A 76 10.00 -23.21 -5.31
C LYS A 76 8.78 -23.19 -4.41
N VAL A 77 8.85 -23.95 -3.33
CA VAL A 77 7.83 -23.94 -2.27
C VAL A 77 7.97 -22.65 -1.45
N ARG A 78 6.89 -21.88 -1.37
CA ARG A 78 6.81 -20.65 -0.59
C ARG A 78 5.51 -20.60 0.20
N MET A 79 5.56 -20.00 1.37
CA MET A 79 4.41 -19.72 2.24
C MET A 79 4.52 -18.32 2.81
N GLY A 80 3.38 -17.71 3.15
CA GLY A 80 3.37 -16.50 3.95
C GLY A 80 4.12 -16.68 5.27
N LEU A 81 4.73 -15.61 5.76
CA LEU A 81 5.51 -15.59 7.01
C LEU A 81 4.62 -15.77 8.24
N GLY A 82 3.37 -15.30 8.17
CA GLY A 82 2.44 -15.30 9.31
C GLY A 82 1.65 -14.00 9.33
N LEU A 83 1.81 -13.21 10.39
CA LEU A 83 1.19 -11.91 10.58
C LEU A 83 2.09 -10.76 10.13
N ALA A 84 1.67 -10.05 9.10
CA ALA A 84 2.26 -8.79 8.67
C ALA A 84 1.57 -7.60 9.34
N PHE A 85 2.36 -6.72 9.98
CA PHE A 85 1.90 -5.45 10.51
C PHE A 85 2.38 -4.31 9.60
N HIS A 86 1.44 -3.58 9.02
CA HIS A 86 1.69 -2.52 8.05
C HIS A 86 1.44 -1.16 8.70
N ILE A 87 2.46 -0.30 8.67
CA ILE A 87 2.39 1.10 9.07
C ILE A 87 2.57 1.93 7.82
N THR A 88 1.49 2.58 7.37
CA THR A 88 1.48 3.33 6.10
C THR A 88 1.47 4.84 6.32
N PRO A 89 1.89 5.66 5.34
CA PRO A 89 2.06 7.08 5.56
C PRO A 89 0.70 7.78 5.49
N SER A 90 0.53 8.89 6.23
CA SER A 90 -0.76 9.60 6.31
C SER A 90 -1.07 10.46 5.08
N ASN A 91 -0.08 10.77 4.25
CA ASN A 91 -0.17 11.70 3.12
C ASN A 91 -0.58 11.03 1.79
N VAL A 92 -0.46 9.71 1.66
CA VAL A 92 -0.84 8.98 0.43
C VAL A 92 -2.06 8.09 0.72
N PRO A 93 -3.28 8.50 0.34
CA PRO A 93 -4.52 7.87 0.77
C PRO A 93 -4.64 6.38 0.41
N THR A 94 -4.06 5.97 -0.72
CA THR A 94 -4.20 4.60 -1.25
C THR A 94 -3.05 3.67 -0.86
N ASN A 95 -1.98 4.16 -0.25
CA ASN A 95 -0.77 3.36 0.00
C ASN A 95 -1.03 2.17 0.96
N PHE A 96 -1.92 2.35 1.96
CA PHE A 96 -2.33 1.26 2.84
C PHE A 96 -2.95 0.08 2.08
N ALA A 97 -3.67 0.37 1.00
CA ALA A 97 -4.33 -0.63 0.18
C ALA A 97 -3.30 -1.41 -0.65
N TYR A 98 -2.29 -0.75 -1.22
CA TYR A 98 -1.18 -1.45 -1.89
C TYR A 98 -0.38 -2.32 -0.91
N SER A 99 0.01 -1.77 0.24
CA SER A 99 0.72 -2.50 1.30
C SER A 99 -0.05 -3.76 1.73
N PHE A 100 -1.36 -3.63 1.94
CA PHE A 100 -2.26 -4.75 2.20
C PHE A 100 -2.25 -5.80 1.08
N VAL A 101 -2.40 -5.36 -0.18
CA VAL A 101 -2.46 -6.28 -1.32
C VAL A 101 -1.14 -7.05 -1.48
N PHE A 102 0.01 -6.42 -1.22
CA PHE A 102 1.30 -7.12 -1.22
C PHE A 102 1.38 -8.17 -0.10
N GLY A 103 0.98 -7.81 1.12
CA GLY A 103 0.92 -8.75 2.24
C GLY A 103 0.00 -9.94 1.97
N LEU A 104 -1.18 -9.66 1.39
CA LEU A 104 -2.17 -10.66 1.02
C LEU A 104 -1.66 -11.57 -0.11
N LEU A 105 -1.09 -11.03 -1.18
CA LEU A 105 -0.53 -11.81 -2.29
C LEU A 105 0.63 -12.69 -1.86
N ALA A 106 1.43 -12.25 -0.88
CA ALA A 106 2.48 -13.07 -0.27
C ALA A 106 1.93 -14.15 0.69
N GLY A 107 0.61 -14.19 0.91
CA GLY A 107 -0.06 -15.22 1.71
C GLY A 107 -0.08 -14.94 3.21
N ASN A 108 0.18 -13.70 3.63
CA ASN A 108 0.18 -13.33 5.04
C ASN A 108 -1.23 -12.99 5.56
N ALA A 109 -1.43 -13.16 6.85
CA ALA A 109 -2.42 -12.42 7.61
C ALA A 109 -1.94 -10.98 7.80
N ASN A 110 -2.84 -9.99 7.82
CA ASN A 110 -2.43 -8.58 7.79
C ASN A 110 -3.19 -7.74 8.83
N ILE A 111 -2.45 -6.95 9.60
CA ILE A 111 -2.97 -5.82 10.37
C ILE A 111 -2.45 -4.55 9.70
N VAL A 112 -3.36 -3.74 9.18
CA VAL A 112 -3.01 -2.55 8.40
C VAL A 112 -3.44 -1.31 9.16
N ARG A 113 -2.48 -0.50 9.59
CA ARG A 113 -2.77 0.84 10.12
C ARG A 113 -3.07 1.77 8.95
N VAL A 114 -4.34 2.16 8.81
CA VAL A 114 -4.76 3.11 7.77
C VAL A 114 -4.29 4.55 8.11
N PRO A 115 -4.24 5.46 7.13
CA PRO A 115 -3.98 6.88 7.38
C PRO A 115 -4.87 7.45 8.49
N SER A 116 -4.29 8.24 9.39
CA SER A 116 -5.04 8.94 10.45
C SER A 116 -5.88 10.09 9.87
N THR A 117 -5.35 10.77 8.85
CA THR A 117 -6.03 11.83 8.10
C THR A 117 -7.24 11.26 7.35
N ASP A 118 -8.33 12.02 7.34
CA ASP A 118 -9.55 11.63 6.64
C ASP A 118 -9.42 11.87 5.14
N HIS A 119 -9.57 10.78 4.38
CA HIS A 119 -9.55 10.78 2.93
C HIS A 119 -10.74 9.96 2.41
N PRO A 120 -11.56 10.49 1.48
CA PRO A 120 -12.66 9.73 0.89
C PRO A 120 -12.22 8.37 0.31
N GLN A 121 -11.02 8.30 -0.27
CA GLN A 121 -10.45 7.07 -0.81
C GLN A 121 -10.30 5.97 0.24
N VAL A 122 -9.88 6.33 1.46
CA VAL A 122 -9.72 5.37 2.57
C VAL A 122 -11.09 4.78 2.93
N GLU A 123 -12.12 5.62 3.05
CA GLU A 123 -13.49 5.16 3.33
C GLU A 123 -14.01 4.25 2.22
N ILE A 124 -13.88 4.67 0.95
CA ILE A 124 -14.35 3.91 -0.22
C ILE A 124 -13.69 2.52 -0.25
N ILE A 125 -12.37 2.45 -0.07
CA ILE A 125 -11.61 1.20 -0.06
C ILE A 125 -12.03 0.33 1.12
N CYS A 126 -12.04 0.86 2.35
CA CYS A 126 -12.39 0.10 3.55
C CYS A 126 -13.82 -0.45 3.46
N LYS A 127 -14.78 0.37 3.03
CA LYS A 127 -16.19 -0.05 2.84
C LYS A 127 -16.30 -1.13 1.78
N THR A 128 -15.58 -1.00 0.66
CA THR A 128 -15.59 -1.99 -0.41
C THR A 128 -15.00 -3.32 0.05
N ILE A 129 -13.85 -3.30 0.72
CA ILE A 129 -13.22 -4.49 1.29
C ILE A 129 -14.14 -5.13 2.33
N LYS A 130 -14.70 -4.36 3.27
CA LYS A 130 -15.63 -4.86 4.30
C LYS A 130 -16.83 -5.57 3.69
N ASN A 131 -17.42 -4.99 2.65
CA ASN A 131 -18.56 -5.59 1.94
C ASN A 131 -18.17 -6.92 1.27
N LEU A 132 -17.01 -6.98 0.62
CA LEU A 132 -16.53 -8.22 0.00
C LEU A 132 -16.24 -9.30 1.05
N LEU A 133 -15.58 -8.94 2.16
CA LEU A 133 -15.26 -9.90 3.23
C LEU A 133 -16.51 -10.51 3.89
N ASN A 134 -17.68 -9.88 3.79
CA ASN A 134 -18.95 -10.45 4.25
C ASN A 134 -19.52 -11.54 3.32
N ILE A 135 -18.99 -11.70 2.12
CA ILE A 135 -19.36 -12.80 1.22
C ILE A 135 -18.72 -14.09 1.76
N LYS A 136 -19.52 -15.15 1.93
CA LYS A 136 -19.10 -16.44 2.54
C LYS A 136 -17.79 -17.01 1.95
N LYS A 137 -17.59 -16.89 0.63
CA LYS A 137 -16.37 -17.36 -0.05
C LYS A 137 -15.07 -16.70 0.48
N TYR A 138 -15.15 -15.47 0.99
CA TYR A 138 -14.01 -14.72 1.50
C TYR A 138 -13.83 -14.80 3.02
N SER A 139 -14.53 -15.73 3.69
CA SER A 139 -14.45 -15.91 5.14
C SER A 139 -13.02 -16.18 5.65
N LYS A 140 -12.19 -16.90 4.88
CA LYS A 140 -10.78 -17.14 5.22
C LYS A 140 -9.99 -15.82 5.23
N ILE A 141 -10.12 -15.02 4.17
CA ILE A 141 -9.51 -13.69 4.08
C ILE A 141 -10.02 -12.77 5.19
N LYS A 142 -11.32 -12.82 5.52
CA LYS A 142 -11.91 -12.01 6.61
C LYS A 142 -11.26 -12.30 7.96
N LYS A 143 -11.01 -13.59 8.26
CA LYS A 143 -10.39 -14.01 9.53
C LYS A 143 -8.91 -13.65 9.60
N MET A 144 -8.24 -13.48 8.47
CA MET A 144 -6.80 -13.20 8.38
C MET A 144 -6.46 -11.71 8.39
N ASN A 145 -7.44 -10.80 8.28
CA ASN A 145 -7.14 -9.39 7.99
C ASN A 145 -7.94 -8.40 8.84
N ALA A 146 -7.25 -7.36 9.34
CA ALA A 146 -7.86 -6.21 9.99
C ALA A 146 -7.26 -4.89 9.51
N PHE A 147 -8.11 -3.87 9.42
CA PHE A 147 -7.73 -2.50 9.10
C PHE A 147 -8.06 -1.67 10.32
N ILE A 148 -7.02 -1.08 10.91
CA ILE A 148 -7.10 -0.38 12.17
C ILE A 148 -6.76 1.09 12.00
N LYS A 149 -7.46 1.94 12.75
CA LYS A 149 -7.17 3.37 12.88
C LYS A 149 -6.92 3.67 14.35
N TYR A 150 -5.84 4.38 14.63
CA TYR A 150 -5.52 4.91 15.95
C TYR A 150 -4.58 6.12 15.78
N GLU A 151 -4.72 7.09 16.68
CA GLU A 151 -3.85 8.27 16.77
C GLU A 151 -2.39 7.89 17.06
N LYS A 152 -1.45 8.83 17.00
CA LYS A 152 -0.04 8.52 17.35
C LYS A 152 0.02 7.96 18.79
N ASN A 153 0.24 6.64 18.89
CA ASN A 153 0.28 5.90 20.15
C ASN A 153 1.32 4.79 20.07
N ASP A 154 2.39 4.98 20.85
CA ASP A 154 3.55 4.09 20.87
C ASP A 154 3.22 2.73 21.51
N GLU A 155 2.33 2.69 22.51
CA GLU A 155 1.92 1.43 23.14
C GLU A 155 1.19 0.53 22.16
N ILE A 156 0.28 1.10 21.34
CA ILE A 156 -0.45 0.35 20.32
C ILE A 156 0.51 -0.13 19.23
N THR A 157 1.41 0.74 18.76
CA THR A 157 2.41 0.39 17.74
C THR A 157 3.35 -0.72 18.25
N LYS A 158 3.79 -0.62 19.51
CA LYS A 158 4.60 -1.63 20.19
C LYS A 158 3.85 -2.95 20.35
N LYS A 159 2.57 -2.93 20.76
CA LYS A 159 1.71 -4.12 20.88
C LYS A 159 1.65 -4.90 19.56
N PHE A 160 1.41 -4.21 18.45
CA PHE A 160 1.32 -4.90 17.14
C PHE A 160 2.70 -5.31 16.60
N SER A 161 3.74 -4.51 16.86
CA SER A 161 5.12 -4.87 16.49
C SER A 161 5.60 -6.13 17.21
N SER A 162 5.29 -6.28 18.50
CA SER A 162 5.79 -7.41 19.29
C SER A 162 5.16 -8.76 18.93
N ILE A 163 4.11 -8.78 18.10
CA ILE A 163 3.38 -10.00 17.73
C ILE A 163 3.41 -10.31 16.23
N CYS A 164 4.07 -9.46 15.43
CA CYS A 164 4.11 -9.61 13.98
C CYS A 164 5.32 -10.43 13.54
N ASP A 165 5.13 -11.24 12.51
CA ASP A 165 6.17 -12.02 11.83
C ASP A 165 6.81 -11.19 10.70
N ALA A 166 6.11 -10.16 10.23
CA ALA A 166 6.67 -9.12 9.36
C ALA A 166 6.21 -7.73 9.79
N ARG A 167 7.10 -6.74 9.75
CA ARG A 167 6.78 -5.31 9.96
C ARG A 167 7.10 -4.52 8.69
N ILE A 168 6.09 -3.91 8.09
CA ILE A 168 6.23 -3.11 6.87
C ILE A 168 6.00 -1.65 7.24
N ILE A 169 7.02 -0.81 7.07
CA ILE A 169 7.00 0.59 7.45
C ILE A 169 7.16 1.45 6.20
N TRP A 170 6.20 2.35 5.99
CA TRP A 170 6.25 3.37 4.95
C TRP A 170 6.22 4.75 5.60
N GLY A 171 7.16 5.61 5.23
CA GLY A 171 7.21 6.99 5.71
C GLY A 171 8.63 7.51 5.75
N GLY A 172 8.77 8.74 6.24
CA GLY A 172 10.08 9.38 6.27
C GLY A 172 11.06 8.75 7.27
N ASP A 173 12.33 9.04 7.07
CA ASP A 173 13.44 8.42 7.83
C ASP A 173 13.28 8.55 9.34
N THR A 174 12.81 9.71 9.81
CA THR A 174 12.56 9.96 11.24
C THR A 174 11.46 9.04 11.78
N SER A 175 10.33 8.93 11.07
CA SER A 175 9.22 8.04 11.47
C SER A 175 9.67 6.58 11.49
N ILE A 176 10.45 6.15 10.50
CA ILE A 176 11.01 4.80 10.46
C ILE A 176 11.92 4.58 11.67
N ARG A 177 12.86 5.50 11.96
CA ARG A 177 13.76 5.39 13.12
C ARG A 177 12.98 5.30 14.43
N GLU A 178 11.93 6.11 14.62
CA GLU A 178 11.07 6.07 15.82
C GLU A 178 10.40 4.70 15.97
N ILE A 179 9.75 4.19 14.92
CA ILE A 179 9.04 2.91 14.96
C ILE A 179 9.99 1.74 15.21
N ARG A 180 11.20 1.80 14.63
CA ARG A 180 12.21 0.74 14.75
C ARG A 180 12.73 0.55 16.18
N GLN A 181 12.52 1.52 17.07
CA GLN A 181 12.83 1.37 18.49
C GLN A 181 11.91 0.35 19.19
N PHE A 182 10.73 0.06 18.63
CA PHE A 182 9.85 -0.96 19.20
C PHE A 182 10.35 -2.35 18.81
N PRO A 183 10.58 -3.26 19.79
CA PRO A 183 11.05 -4.60 19.49
C PRO A 183 10.03 -5.40 18.69
N ILE A 184 10.55 -6.25 17.83
CA ILE A 184 9.82 -7.29 17.08
C ILE A 184 10.41 -8.64 17.48
N PRO A 185 9.68 -9.76 17.30
CA PRO A 185 10.24 -11.09 17.50
C PRO A 185 11.52 -11.30 16.67
N GLU A 186 12.47 -12.07 17.18
CA GLU A 186 13.84 -12.19 16.64
C GLU A 186 13.87 -12.77 15.22
N ARG A 187 12.84 -13.53 14.84
CA ARG A 187 12.68 -14.13 13.51
C ARG A 187 11.88 -13.27 12.54
N SER A 188 11.37 -12.13 13.00
CA SER A 188 10.52 -11.27 12.18
C SER A 188 11.33 -10.52 11.14
N ILE A 189 10.71 -10.31 9.97
CA ILE A 189 11.31 -9.55 8.88
C ILE A 189 10.79 -8.12 8.91
N GLU A 190 11.68 -7.14 8.82
CA GLU A 190 11.32 -5.73 8.70
C GLU A 190 11.62 -5.20 7.30
N ILE A 191 10.64 -4.54 6.68
CA ILE A 191 10.76 -3.94 5.35
C ILE A 191 10.45 -2.45 5.48
N ASN A 192 11.43 -1.62 5.11
CA ASN A 192 11.36 -0.16 5.24
C ASN A 192 11.30 0.50 3.87
N PHE A 193 10.24 1.27 3.63
CA PHE A 193 10.08 2.15 2.49
C PHE A 193 10.35 3.59 2.93
N ALA A 194 11.64 3.91 3.00
CA ALA A 194 12.19 5.20 3.41
C ALA A 194 12.02 6.29 2.35
N ASP A 195 12.32 7.53 2.73
CA ASP A 195 12.29 8.67 1.82
C ASP A 195 13.22 8.42 0.63
N LYS A 196 12.76 8.85 -0.55
CA LYS A 196 13.56 8.74 -1.77
C LYS A 196 13.84 10.13 -2.31
N TYR A 197 15.10 10.34 -2.67
CA TYR A 197 15.49 11.47 -3.48
C TYR A 197 15.44 11.06 -4.96
N SER A 198 14.43 11.56 -5.67
CA SER A 198 14.24 11.30 -7.10
C SER A 198 14.75 12.49 -7.91
N PHE A 199 15.33 12.23 -9.08
CA PHE A 199 15.80 13.28 -10.00
C PHE A 199 15.35 12.97 -11.43
N CYS A 200 15.18 14.04 -12.23
CA CYS A 200 14.83 13.99 -13.64
C CYS A 200 16.00 14.51 -14.47
N ILE A 201 16.32 13.84 -15.58
CA ILE A 201 17.33 14.29 -16.53
C ILE A 201 16.63 14.62 -17.85
N LEU A 202 16.79 15.84 -18.32
CA LEU A 202 16.28 16.33 -19.59
C LEU A 202 17.45 16.67 -20.51
N ASN A 203 17.55 16.03 -21.67
CA ASN A 203 18.60 16.32 -22.64
C ASN A 203 18.06 17.30 -23.70
N SER A 204 18.60 18.53 -23.76
CA SER A 204 18.12 19.58 -24.67
C SER A 204 18.24 19.15 -26.14
N ASN A 205 19.38 18.59 -26.53
CA ASN A 205 19.61 18.11 -27.90
C ASN A 205 18.62 17.01 -28.32
N SER A 206 18.17 16.18 -27.37
CA SER A 206 17.13 15.18 -27.63
C SER A 206 15.76 15.83 -27.77
N LEU A 207 15.43 16.80 -26.91
CA LEU A 207 14.15 17.52 -26.94
C LEU A 207 13.96 18.33 -28.23
N GLU A 208 15.03 18.90 -28.79
CA GLU A 208 14.97 19.60 -30.09
C GLU A 208 14.57 18.68 -31.25
N LYS A 209 14.89 17.39 -31.15
CA LYS A 209 14.67 16.40 -32.22
C LYS A 209 13.31 15.72 -32.16
N ILE A 210 12.57 15.84 -31.05
CA ILE A 210 11.27 15.17 -30.92
C ILE A 210 10.16 15.95 -31.60
N LYS A 211 9.14 15.25 -32.09
CA LYS A 211 8.00 15.89 -32.74
C LYS A 211 7.16 16.64 -31.70
N LYS A 212 6.49 17.73 -32.12
CA LYS A 212 5.62 18.54 -31.23
C LYS A 212 4.60 17.72 -30.44
N LYS A 213 4.01 16.68 -31.05
CA LYS A 213 3.06 15.76 -30.39
C LYS A 213 3.73 14.94 -29.27
N GLU A 214 4.94 14.48 -29.50
CA GLU A 214 5.72 13.70 -28.53
C GLU A 214 6.19 14.59 -27.38
N LEU A 215 6.61 15.83 -27.68
CA LEU A 215 6.96 16.84 -26.67
C LEU A 215 5.77 17.14 -25.74
N LYS A 216 4.58 17.33 -26.31
CA LYS A 216 3.37 17.55 -25.51
C LYS A 216 3.10 16.38 -24.56
N ASN A 217 3.16 15.14 -25.08
CA ASN A 217 2.98 13.93 -24.27
C ASN A 217 4.07 13.77 -23.19
N LEU A 218 5.32 14.13 -23.49
CA LEU A 218 6.40 14.11 -22.51
C LEU A 218 6.16 15.13 -21.40
N ALA A 219 5.74 16.34 -21.76
CA ALA A 219 5.40 17.40 -20.80
C ALA A 219 4.23 16.98 -19.89
N GLU A 220 3.19 16.35 -20.44
CA GLU A 220 2.07 15.80 -19.66
C GLU A 220 2.53 14.70 -18.69
N LYS A 221 3.41 13.79 -19.12
CA LYS A 221 3.98 12.75 -18.25
C LYS A 221 4.84 13.35 -17.14
N PHE A 222 5.71 14.29 -17.47
CA PHE A 222 6.52 15.00 -16.49
C PHE A 222 5.65 15.73 -15.46
N PHE A 223 4.59 16.41 -15.92
CA PHE A 223 3.63 17.06 -15.03
C PHE A 223 3.00 16.06 -14.05
N ASN A 224 2.59 14.88 -14.53
CA ASN A 224 2.04 13.84 -13.66
C ASN A 224 3.07 13.36 -12.63
N ASP A 225 4.33 13.13 -13.04
CA ASP A 225 5.38 12.67 -12.13
C ASP A 225 5.71 13.71 -11.05
N ALA A 226 5.70 15.00 -11.40
CA ALA A 226 6.06 16.09 -10.50
C ALA A 226 4.89 16.58 -9.63
N TYR A 227 3.68 16.69 -10.17
CA TYR A 227 2.61 17.49 -9.56
C TYR A 227 1.34 16.70 -9.21
N LEU A 228 1.19 15.43 -9.64
CA LEU A 228 -0.04 14.66 -9.35
C LEU A 228 -0.31 14.48 -7.84
N LEU A 229 0.76 14.41 -7.05
CA LEU A 229 0.69 14.35 -5.59
C LEU A 229 1.33 15.59 -4.94
N ASP A 230 1.34 16.72 -5.65
CA ASP A 230 1.90 17.99 -5.18
C ASP A 230 3.34 17.83 -4.65
N GLN A 231 4.19 17.15 -5.43
CA GLN A 231 5.57 16.76 -5.07
C GLN A 231 5.75 15.86 -3.84
N ASN A 232 4.67 15.40 -3.20
CA ASN A 232 4.73 14.54 -2.01
C ASN A 232 4.95 13.05 -2.34
N ALA A 233 5.09 12.69 -3.61
CA ALA A 233 5.39 11.31 -4.01
C ALA A 233 6.89 11.03 -3.93
N CYS A 234 7.24 9.81 -3.47
CA CYS A 234 8.64 9.36 -3.49
C CYS A 234 9.27 9.34 -4.90
N SER A 235 8.45 9.29 -5.96
CA SER A 235 8.89 9.34 -7.36
C SER A 235 8.97 10.76 -7.93
N SER A 236 8.45 11.78 -7.23
CA SER A 236 8.46 13.15 -7.73
C SER A 236 9.90 13.68 -7.77
N PRO A 237 10.37 14.23 -8.90
CA PRO A 237 11.74 14.70 -9.03
C PRO A 237 11.96 15.95 -8.17
N HIS A 238 13.00 15.90 -7.32
CA HIS A 238 13.47 17.01 -6.48
C HIS A 238 14.60 17.80 -7.17
N LEU A 239 15.24 17.21 -8.17
CA LEU A 239 16.27 17.81 -9.00
C LEU A 239 15.94 17.57 -10.47
N ILE A 240 16.02 18.62 -11.28
CA ILE A 240 15.92 18.54 -12.73
C ILE A 240 17.27 18.94 -13.30
N VAL A 241 17.93 18.02 -13.98
CA VAL A 241 19.22 18.23 -14.64
C VAL A 241 19.00 18.40 -16.13
N TRP A 242 19.34 19.58 -16.65
CA TRP A 242 19.37 19.84 -18.08
C TRP A 242 20.75 19.51 -18.66
N LEU A 243 20.80 18.55 -19.57
CA LEU A 243 22.01 18.15 -20.28
C LEU A 243 22.02 18.74 -21.69
N GLY A 244 23.10 19.44 -22.04
CA GLY A 244 23.31 20.03 -23.34
C GLY A 244 23.70 21.51 -23.21
N LYS A 245 23.95 22.14 -24.34
CA LYS A 245 24.23 23.58 -24.36
C LYS A 245 22.90 24.34 -24.45
N SER A 246 22.81 25.42 -23.69
CA SER A 246 21.76 26.42 -23.81
C SER A 246 21.95 27.23 -25.09
#